data_AF-A0A7K0FCZ9-F1
#
_entry.id   AF-A0A7K0FCZ9-F1
#
_cell.length_a   1.000
_cell.length_b   1.000
_cell.length_c   1.000
_cell.angle_alpha   90.00
_cell.angle_beta   90.00
_cell.angle_gamma   90.00
#
_symmetry.space_group_name_H-M   'P 1'
#
loop_
_entity.id
_entity.type
_entity.pdbx_description
1 polymer ?
#
loop_
_entity_poly.entity_id
_entity_poly.type
_entity_poly.pdbx_seq_one_letter_code
_entity_poly.pdbx_strand_id
1 'polypeptide(L)'
;MNQTIYIAGKVTGELPEPTAAKFKNMQIELEAKGFDVVNPIEVVNNSKENWYTAMGMCLQALESCDAIFMMPCYKDSKGAKIELKTAKDLGIQVYYNLHEII
;
A
#
# COMPACT_ATOMS: atom_id res chain seq x y z
N MET A 1 2.45 -1.87 -20.90
CA MET A 1 1.81 -1.40 -19.65
C MET A 1 2.83 -1.63 -18.56
N ASN A 2 2.98 -0.69 -17.64
CA ASN A 2 3.85 -0.86 -16.49
C ASN A 2 3.21 -1.86 -15.52
N GLN A 3 4.01 -2.49 -14.66
CA GLN A 3 3.44 -3.27 -13.56
C GLN A 3 2.82 -2.34 -12.52
N THR A 4 1.68 -2.75 -11.98
CA THR A 4 0.95 -2.03 -10.94
C THR A 4 1.40 -2.50 -9.56
N ILE A 5 1.64 -1.56 -8.63
CA ILE A 5 2.10 -1.89 -7.28
C ILE A 5 1.31 -1.15 -6.21
N TYR A 6 0.80 -1.90 -5.23
CA TYR A 6 0.09 -1.35 -4.07
C TYR A 6 1.05 -1.05 -2.91
N ILE A 7 0.92 0.11 -2.25
CA ILE A 7 1.73 0.43 -1.05
C ILE A 7 0.99 0.00 0.22
N ALA A 8 1.56 -0.91 0.99
CA ALA A 8 1.04 -1.33 2.28
C ALA A 8 1.84 -0.78 3.46
N GLY A 9 1.16 -0.17 4.43
CA GLY A 9 1.81 0.43 5.60
C GLY A 9 0.85 0.81 6.73
N LYS A 10 1.40 1.47 7.75
CA LYS A 10 0.61 1.93 8.91
C LYS A 10 -0.06 3.27 8.63
N VAL A 11 -1.36 3.35 8.91
CA VAL A 11 -2.17 4.57 8.83
C VAL A 11 -2.90 4.82 10.16
N THR A 12 -3.60 3.81 10.67
CA THR A 12 -4.36 3.92 11.92
C THR A 12 -3.46 4.30 13.10
N GLY A 13 -3.83 5.37 13.80
CA GLY A 13 -3.12 5.88 14.97
C GLY A 13 -1.96 6.83 14.65
N GLU A 14 -1.73 7.16 13.38
CA GLU A 14 -0.73 8.15 12.97
C GLU A 14 -1.36 9.50 12.60
N LEU A 15 -0.53 10.55 12.58
CA LEU A 15 -0.96 11.89 12.21
C LEU A 15 -1.21 11.99 10.70
N PRO A 16 -2.30 12.62 10.23
CA PRO A 16 -2.67 12.63 8.82
C PRO A 16 -1.60 13.17 7.87
N GLU A 17 -1.01 14.34 8.16
CA GLU A 17 -0.02 14.98 7.28
C GLU A 17 1.28 14.18 7.15
N PRO A 18 1.96 13.76 8.25
CA PRO A 18 3.13 12.88 8.14
C PRO A 18 2.83 11.56 7.44
N THR A 19 1.64 11.01 7.65
CA THR A 19 1.20 9.77 7.00
C THR A 19 1.06 9.97 5.49
N ALA A 20 0.36 11.01 5.04
CA ALA A 20 0.23 11.30 3.62
C ALA A 20 1.61 11.54 2.97
N ALA A 21 2.50 12.28 3.64
CA ALA A 21 3.84 12.56 3.15
C ALA A 21 4.68 11.29 2.98
N LYS A 22 4.71 10.38 3.96
CA LYS A 22 5.49 9.13 3.83
C LYS A 22 4.97 8.22 2.72
N PHE A 23 3.66 8.13 2.53
CA PHE A 23 3.07 7.35 1.44
C PHE A 23 3.38 8.00 0.09
N LYS A 24 3.33 9.33 -0.01
CA LYS A 24 3.69 10.04 -1.23
C LYS A 24 5.16 9.88 -1.61
N ASN A 25 6.06 9.93 -0.64
CA ASN A 25 7.49 9.70 -0.88
C ASN A 25 7.73 8.29 -1.42
N MET A 26 7.13 7.26 -0.81
CA MET A 26 7.24 5.89 -1.30
C MET A 26 6.64 5.73 -2.70
N GLN A 27 5.53 6.40 -2.98
CA GLN A 27 4.95 6.44 -4.32
C GLN A 27 5.92 6.99 -5.36
N ILE A 28 6.58 8.13 -5.08
CA ILE A 28 7.59 8.70 -5.97
C ILE A 28 8.76 7.74 -6.20
N GLU A 29 9.23 7.06 -5.17
CA GLU A 29 10.33 6.09 -5.27
C GLU A 29 9.97 4.88 -6.16
N LEU A 30 8.73 4.37 -6.04
CA LEU A 30 8.24 3.26 -6.85
C LEU A 30 7.88 3.68 -8.28
N GLU A 31 7.33 4.88 -8.48
CA GLU A 31 7.12 5.47 -9.81
C GLU A 31 8.47 5.65 -10.55
N ALA A 32 9.51 6.10 -9.84
CA ALA A 32 10.86 6.20 -10.40
C ALA A 32 11.48 4.83 -10.78
N LYS A 33 10.95 3.73 -10.26
CA LYS A 33 11.28 2.35 -10.64
C LYS A 33 10.44 1.83 -11.83
N GLY A 34 9.51 2.64 -12.35
CA GLY A 34 8.69 2.30 -13.51
C GLY A 34 7.38 1.60 -13.18
N PHE A 35 6.89 1.67 -11.94
CA PHE A 35 5.59 1.11 -11.56
C PHE A 35 4.47 2.13 -11.69
N ASP A 36 3.27 1.64 -11.99
CA ASP A 36 2.03 2.38 -11.81
C ASP A 36 1.55 2.15 -10.36
N VAL A 37 1.69 3.16 -9.50
CA VAL A 37 1.54 2.98 -8.06
C VAL A 37 0.11 3.23 -7.57
N VAL A 38 -0.41 2.30 -6.76
CA VAL A 38 -1.67 2.42 -6.05
C VAL A 38 -1.42 2.78 -4.59
N ASN A 39 -1.75 4.01 -4.23
CA ASN A 39 -1.54 4.56 -2.88
C ASN A 39 -2.85 4.50 -2.06
N PRO A 40 -2.88 3.81 -0.90
CA PRO A 40 -4.10 3.69 -0.10
C PRO A 40 -4.67 5.02 0.40
N ILE A 41 -3.82 6.04 0.60
CA ILE A 41 -4.29 7.36 1.03
C ILE A 41 -5.15 8.00 -0.07
N GLU A 42 -4.72 7.84 -1.34
CA GLU A 42 -5.43 8.34 -2.52
C GLU A 42 -6.64 7.45 -2.86
N VAL A 43 -6.58 6.13 -2.60
CA VAL A 43 -7.71 5.20 -2.78
C VAL A 43 -8.86 5.53 -1.84
N VAL A 44 -8.58 5.70 -0.55
CA VAL A 44 -9.63 5.98 0.45
C VAL A 44 -10.12 7.42 0.32
N ASN A 45 -9.21 8.38 0.09
CA ASN A 45 -9.48 9.81 -0.12
C ASN A 45 -10.47 10.46 0.87
N ASN A 46 -10.59 9.89 2.07
CA ASN A 46 -11.53 10.32 3.09
C ASN A 46 -10.96 9.96 4.48
N SER A 47 -10.43 10.96 5.19
CA SER A 47 -9.82 10.77 6.51
C SER A 47 -10.84 10.41 7.61
N LYS A 48 -12.14 10.59 7.35
CA LYS A 48 -13.23 10.24 8.28
C LYS A 48 -13.86 8.88 7.93
N GLU A 49 -13.35 8.20 6.92
CA GLU A 49 -13.88 6.89 6.54
C GLU A 49 -13.72 5.89 7.68
N ASN A 50 -14.74 5.06 7.86
CA ASN A 50 -14.66 4.03 8.88
C ASN A 50 -13.64 2.96 8.47
N TRP A 51 -13.01 2.34 9.47
CA TRP A 51 -11.91 1.40 9.24
C TRP A 51 -12.31 0.22 8.33
N TYR A 52 -13.53 -0.32 8.47
CA TYR A 52 -13.97 -1.48 7.68
C TYR A 52 -14.18 -1.12 6.20
N THR A 53 -14.82 0.01 5.92
CA THR A 53 -15.01 0.49 4.54
C THR A 53 -13.66 0.84 3.90
N ALA A 54 -12.80 1.59 4.61
CA ALA A 54 -11.47 1.92 4.11
C ALA A 54 -10.64 0.65 3.80
N MET A 55 -10.67 -0.34 4.71
CA MET A 55 -9.99 -1.62 4.49
C MET A 55 -10.57 -2.38 3.28
N GLY A 56 -11.88 -2.39 3.10
CA GLY A 56 -12.52 -3.01 1.93
C GLY A 56 -12.08 -2.38 0.62
N MET A 57 -12.03 -1.03 0.55
CA MET A 57 -11.53 -0.30 -0.61
C MET A 57 -10.06 -0.63 -0.90
N CYS A 58 -9.23 -0.69 0.14
CA CYS A 58 -7.82 -1.06 0.02
C CYS A 58 -7.62 -2.48 -0.51
N LEU A 59 -8.40 -3.46 -0.03
CA LEU A 59 -8.33 -4.83 -0.52
C LEU A 59 -8.76 -4.95 -1.98
N GLN A 60 -9.86 -4.29 -2.35
CA GLN A 60 -10.32 -4.28 -3.74
C GLN A 60 -9.28 -3.64 -4.68
N ALA A 61 -8.61 -2.58 -4.24
CA ALA A 61 -7.54 -1.95 -5.00
C ALA A 61 -6.33 -2.88 -5.13
N LEU A 62 -5.92 -3.53 -4.04
CA LEU A 62 -4.82 -4.50 -4.02
C LEU A 62 -5.07 -5.69 -4.95
N GLU A 63 -6.30 -6.22 -5.00
CA GLU A 63 -6.69 -7.35 -5.86
C GLU A 63 -6.47 -7.08 -7.36
N SER A 64 -6.41 -5.81 -7.76
CA SER A 64 -6.17 -5.40 -9.14
C SER A 64 -4.68 -5.11 -9.45
N CYS A 65 -3.79 -5.30 -8.47
CA CYS A 65 -2.35 -5.01 -8.62
C CYS A 65 -1.52 -6.26 -8.92
N ASP A 66 -0.44 -6.06 -9.69
CA ASP A 66 0.55 -7.11 -9.97
C ASP A 66 1.45 -7.40 -8.76
N ALA A 67 1.69 -6.37 -7.94
CA ALA A 67 2.57 -6.46 -6.77
C ALA A 67 2.06 -5.63 -5.57
N ILE A 68 2.63 -5.92 -4.41
CA ILE A 68 2.48 -5.15 -3.16
C ILE A 68 3.87 -4.82 -2.59
N PHE A 69 4.06 -3.57 -2.20
CA PHE A 69 5.23 -3.10 -1.47
C PHE A 69 4.92 -2.92 0.02
N MET A 70 5.66 -3.63 0.86
CA MET A 70 5.50 -3.57 2.32
C MET A 70 6.45 -2.53 2.93
N MET A 71 5.95 -1.35 3.29
CA MET A 71 6.76 -0.32 3.95
C MET A 71 7.27 -0.80 5.32
N PRO A 72 8.45 -0.37 5.82
CA PRO A 72 9.04 -0.86 7.07
C PRO A 72 8.10 -0.87 8.30
N CYS A 73 7.16 0.07 8.37
CA CYS A 73 6.15 0.16 9.43
C CYS A 73 5.02 -0.89 9.36
N TYR A 74 4.99 -1.77 8.35
CA TYR A 74 3.90 -2.74 8.13
C TYR A 74 3.70 -3.69 9.32
N LYS A 75 4.78 -4.01 10.04
CA LYS A 75 4.77 -4.92 11.20
C LYS A 75 3.92 -4.40 12.36
N ASP A 76 3.68 -3.09 12.43
CA ASP A 76 2.86 -2.44 13.46
C ASP A 76 1.48 -2.03 12.94
N SER A 77 1.12 -2.45 11.72
CA SER A 77 -0.14 -2.12 11.06
C SER A 77 -1.03 -3.36 10.97
N LYS A 78 -2.21 -3.30 11.59
CA LYS A 78 -3.23 -4.35 11.42
C LYS A 78 -3.68 -4.45 9.96
N GLY A 79 -3.91 -3.31 9.30
CA GLY A 79 -4.31 -3.26 7.89
C GLY A 79 -3.26 -3.86 6.96
N ALA A 80 -2.00 -3.45 7.09
CA ALA A 80 -0.92 -3.95 6.23
C ALA A 80 -0.68 -5.46 6.41
N LYS A 81 -0.91 -6.02 7.60
CA LYS A 81 -0.85 -7.47 7.81
C LYS A 81 -1.98 -8.21 7.10
N ILE A 82 -3.18 -7.61 7.04
CA ILE A 82 -4.32 -8.17 6.31
C ILE A 82 -4.03 -8.14 4.81
N GLU A 83 -3.60 -6.99 4.28
CA GLU A 83 -3.17 -6.84 2.88
C GLU A 83 -2.08 -7.83 2.50
N LEU A 84 -1.04 -8.00 3.34
CA LEU A 84 0.02 -8.98 3.11
C LEU A 84 -0.52 -10.42 3.04
N LYS A 85 -1.46 -10.76 3.93
CA LYS A 85 -2.08 -12.09 3.91
C LYS A 85 -2.87 -12.28 2.62
N THR A 86 -3.70 -11.31 2.24
CA THR A 86 -4.48 -11.34 0.99
C THR A 86 -3.57 -11.47 -0.23
N ALA A 87 -2.50 -10.68 -0.31
CA ALA A 87 -1.55 -10.75 -1.41
C ALA A 87 -0.92 -12.15 -1.54
N LYS A 88 -0.52 -12.76 -0.42
CA LYS A 88 0.01 -14.13 -0.40
C LYS A 88 -1.03 -15.16 -0.83
N ASP A 89 -2.26 -15.03 -0.34
CA ASP A 89 -3.36 -15.95 -0.67
C ASP A 89 -3.73 -15.87 -2.16
N LEU A 90 -3.55 -14.71 -2.80
CA LEU A 90 -3.81 -14.47 -4.22
C LEU A 90 -2.60 -14.69 -5.14
N GLY A 91 -1.41 -14.93 -4.59
CA GLY A 91 -0.18 -15.06 -5.37
C GLY A 91 0.35 -13.74 -5.96
N ILE A 92 -0.05 -12.60 -5.38
CA ILE A 92 0.47 -11.26 -5.73
C ILE A 92 1.92 -11.16 -5.26
N GLN A 93 2.80 -10.61 -6.11
CA GLN A 93 4.22 -10.48 -5.81
C GLN A 93 4.44 -9.53 -4.63
N VAL A 94 5.22 -9.95 -3.63
CA VAL A 94 5.49 -9.15 -2.44
C VAL A 94 6.92 -8.65 -2.45
N TYR A 95 7.10 -7.35 -2.23
CA TYR A 95 8.40 -6.69 -2.04
C TYR A 95 8.50 -6.09 -0.64
N TYR A 96 9.69 -6.19 -0.03
CA TYR A 96 9.96 -5.59 1.28
C TYR A 96 11.05 -4.52 1.24
N ASN A 97 11.78 -4.42 0.13
CA ASN A 97 12.78 -3.39 -0.08
C ASN A 97 12.85 -2.96 -1.55
N LEU A 98 13.28 -1.72 -1.78
CA LEU A 98 13.38 -1.14 -3.13
C LEU A 98 14.51 -1.75 -3.98
N HIS A 99 15.42 -2.50 -3.36
CA HIS A 99 16.54 -3.14 -4.06
C HIS A 99 16.12 -4.46 -4.72
N GLU A 100 15.06 -5.11 -4.20
CA GLU A 100 14.40 -6.27 -4.82
C GLU A 100 13.63 -5.90 -6.08
N ILE A 101 13.36 -4.61 -6.29
CA ILE A 101 12.63 -4.08 -7.43
C ILE A 101 13.64 -3.71 -8.53
N ILE A 102 13.76 -4.61 -9.52
CA ILE A 102 14.72 -4.56 -10.65
C ILE A 102 14.00 -4.87 -11.96
#